data_AF-C6LRZ0-F1
#
_entry.id   AF-C6LRZ0-F1
#
_cell.length_a   1.000
_cell.length_b   1.000
_cell.length_c   1.000
_cell.angle_alpha   90.00
_cell.angle_beta   90.00
_cell.angle_gamma   90.00
#
_symmetry.space_group_name_H-M   'P 1'
#
loop_
_entity.id
_entity.type
_entity.pdbx_description
1 polymer ?
#
loop_
_entity_poly.entity_id
_entity_poly.type
_entity_poly.pdbx_seq_one_letter_code
_entity_poly.pdbx_strand_id
1 'polypeptide(L)'
;MGAAWSNETFDEDFRGITSSLMLREKKRLYRRFMRLSKGQKYIERQTLLDIPEISTNPLKDRVTMQFIDMNRDRISLKSFIENIEVFSGTTSLEKKATFIFNVYDVDRNAIIDEADMTHILTSVLGVADNSDGKGPSLASLKSIARNTIDGMFAIIEKDPEEFERRIDLRTFTLLLDRMEGASLKLTLSM
;
A
#
# COMPACT_ATOMS: atom_id res chain seq x y z
N MET A 1 25.70 24.67 2.41
CA MET A 1 26.62 23.96 3.32
C MET A 1 26.16 22.51 3.39
N GLY A 2 26.86 21.60 2.71
CA GLY A 2 26.54 20.17 2.74
C GLY A 2 27.29 19.51 3.88
N ALA A 3 26.58 19.00 4.88
CA ALA A 3 27.20 18.17 5.90
C ALA A 3 27.84 16.95 5.23
N ALA A 4 29.14 16.76 5.45
CA ALA A 4 29.86 15.57 5.03
C ALA A 4 29.37 14.40 5.89
N TRP A 5 28.59 13.49 5.29
CA TRP A 5 28.06 12.32 5.96
C TRP A 5 29.19 11.31 6.19
N SER A 6 29.41 10.88 7.44
CA SER A 6 30.28 9.75 7.77
C SER A 6 29.51 8.43 7.66
N ASN A 7 30.18 7.34 7.26
CA ASN A 7 29.55 6.01 7.22
C ASN A 7 29.01 5.56 8.60
N GLU A 8 29.54 6.09 9.70
CA GLU A 8 29.12 5.78 11.07
C GLU A 8 27.66 6.17 11.36
N THR A 9 27.24 7.36 10.93
CA THR A 9 25.83 7.81 11.11
C THR A 9 24.82 6.93 10.36
N PHE A 10 25.21 6.42 9.19
CA PHE A 10 24.39 5.48 8.43
C PHE A 10 24.25 4.14 9.17
N ASP A 11 25.34 3.60 9.71
CA ASP A 11 25.29 2.31 10.41
C ASP A 11 24.50 2.40 11.73
N GLU A 12 24.53 3.55 12.42
CA GLU A 12 23.71 3.79 13.60
C GLU A 12 22.22 3.89 13.28
N ASP A 13 21.83 4.67 12.27
CA ASP A 13 20.43 4.85 11.88
C ASP A 13 19.81 3.56 11.29
N PHE A 14 20.63 2.68 10.71
CA PHE A 14 20.19 1.37 10.22
C PHE A 14 20.21 0.27 11.29
N ARG A 15 20.68 0.56 12.51
CA ARG A 15 20.73 -0.42 13.58
C ARG A 15 19.30 -0.86 13.95
N GLY A 16 19.01 -2.15 13.75
CA GLY A 16 17.68 -2.73 14.03
C GLY A 16 16.68 -2.64 12.87
N ILE A 17 17.08 -2.12 11.70
CA ILE A 17 16.26 -2.19 10.48
C ILE A 17 16.59 -3.50 9.74
N THR A 18 15.70 -4.47 9.87
CA THR A 18 15.81 -5.76 9.16
C THR A 18 15.22 -5.62 7.76
N SER A 19 16.08 -5.34 6.79
CA SER A 19 15.71 -5.21 5.37
C SER A 19 16.54 -6.12 4.49
N SER A 20 15.91 -6.81 3.54
CA SER A 20 16.55 -7.71 2.57
C SER A 20 17.23 -6.97 1.41
N LEU A 21 17.04 -5.66 1.31
CA LEU A 21 17.61 -4.82 0.26
C LEU A 21 19.13 -4.82 0.27
N MET A 22 19.73 -4.68 -0.93
CA MET A 22 21.18 -4.56 -1.07
C MET A 22 21.69 -3.27 -0.42
N LEU A 23 22.94 -3.27 0.05
CA LEU A 23 23.55 -2.09 0.69
C LEU A 23 23.51 -0.84 -0.20
N ARG A 24 23.65 -1.01 -1.53
CA ARG A 24 23.55 0.09 -2.49
C ARG A 24 22.16 0.72 -2.52
N GLU A 25 21.11 -0.10 -2.43
CA GLU A 25 19.71 0.34 -2.40
C GLU A 25 19.40 1.03 -1.08
N LYS A 26 19.80 0.43 0.05
CA LYS A 26 19.72 1.03 1.39
C LYS A 26 20.34 2.43 1.43
N LYS A 27 21.57 2.59 0.91
CA LYS A 27 22.25 3.90 0.80
C LYS A 27 21.54 4.89 -0.13
N ARG A 28 20.86 4.42 -1.18
CA ARG A 28 20.06 5.29 -2.08
C ARG A 28 18.79 5.76 -1.38
N LEU A 29 18.06 4.85 -0.75
CA LEU A 29 16.83 5.14 -0.01
C LEU A 29 17.09 6.07 1.17
N TYR A 30 18.16 5.84 1.94
CA TYR A 30 18.56 6.72 3.04
C TYR A 30 18.85 8.14 2.56
N ARG A 31 19.61 8.31 1.48
CA ARG A 31 19.84 9.65 0.90
C ARG A 31 18.55 10.32 0.44
N ARG A 32 17.61 9.55 -0.11
CA ARG A 32 16.28 10.07 -0.49
C ARG A 32 15.47 10.46 0.76
N PHE A 33 15.50 9.64 1.81
CA PHE A 33 14.87 9.92 3.09
C PHE A 33 15.39 11.23 3.69
N MET A 34 16.71 11.41 3.80
CA MET A 34 17.31 12.63 4.38
C MET A 34 16.97 13.90 3.58
N ARG A 35 16.82 13.79 2.25
CA ARG A 35 16.36 14.90 1.41
C ARG A 35 14.90 15.25 1.69
N LEU A 36 14.04 14.25 1.83
CA LEU A 36 12.62 14.45 2.12
C LEU A 36 12.41 14.94 3.55
N SER A 37 13.14 14.42 4.53
CA SER A 37 13.06 14.82 5.93
C SER A 37 13.69 16.18 6.22
N LYS A 38 14.36 16.81 5.24
CA LYS A 38 15.12 18.06 5.41
C LYS A 38 16.12 17.98 6.57
N GLY A 39 16.72 16.80 6.79
CA GLY A 39 17.65 16.55 7.88
C GLY A 39 17.03 16.10 9.21
N GLN A 40 15.70 15.95 9.30
CA GLN A 40 15.01 15.40 10.47
C GLN A 40 15.09 13.85 10.49
N LYS A 41 14.77 13.25 11.64
CA LYS A 41 14.66 11.78 11.81
C LYS A 41 13.32 11.18 11.32
N TYR A 42 12.44 12.01 10.78
CA TYR A 42 11.13 11.61 10.29
C TYR A 42 10.75 12.40 9.03
N ILE A 43 9.88 11.83 8.21
CA ILE A 43 9.20 12.53 7.12
C ILE A 43 7.77 12.82 7.57
N GLU A 44 7.29 14.04 7.29
CA GLU A 44 5.88 14.39 7.50
C GLU A 44 5.02 13.81 6.38
N ARG A 45 3.82 13.32 6.70
CA ARG A 45 2.84 12.80 5.72
C ARG A 45 2.71 13.70 4.49
N GLN A 46 2.57 15.01 4.70
CA GLN A 46 2.36 15.98 3.62
C GLN A 46 3.54 15.98 2.63
N THR A 47 4.78 15.81 3.13
CA THR A 47 5.97 15.79 2.27
C THR A 47 5.97 14.58 1.32
N LEU A 48 5.36 13.45 1.69
CA LEU A 48 5.18 12.33 0.76
C LEU A 48 4.08 12.61 -0.27
N LEU A 49 2.98 13.25 0.13
CA LEU A 49 1.89 13.61 -0.78
C LEU A 49 2.32 14.64 -1.82
N ASP A 50 3.32 15.47 -1.50
CA ASP A 50 3.91 16.44 -2.42
C ASP A 50 4.83 15.80 -3.47
N ILE A 51 5.19 14.51 -3.32
CA ILE A 51 6.00 13.80 -4.32
C ILE A 51 5.14 13.62 -5.57
N PRO A 52 5.55 14.13 -6.76
CA PRO A 52 4.75 14.07 -7.98
C PRO A 52 4.25 12.66 -8.29
N GLU A 53 5.12 11.66 -8.18
CA GLU A 53 4.83 10.25 -8.46
C GLU A 53 3.78 9.65 -7.50
N ILE A 54 3.64 10.20 -6.28
CA ILE A 54 2.62 9.78 -5.31
C ILE A 54 1.36 10.63 -5.49
N SER A 55 1.51 11.93 -5.73
CA SER A 55 0.41 12.91 -5.80
C SER A 55 -0.65 12.59 -6.86
N THR A 56 -0.26 11.91 -7.94
CA THR A 56 -1.13 11.50 -9.04
C THR A 56 -1.81 10.15 -8.81
N ASN A 57 -1.41 9.40 -7.78
CA ASN A 57 -2.02 8.10 -7.48
C ASN A 57 -3.38 8.30 -6.78
N PRO A 58 -4.49 7.75 -7.31
CA PRO A 58 -5.81 7.86 -6.67
C PRO A 58 -5.85 7.26 -5.26
N LEU A 59 -4.97 6.30 -4.96
CA LEU A 59 -4.84 5.66 -3.65
C LEU A 59 -3.72 6.28 -2.81
N LYS A 60 -3.19 7.45 -3.17
CA LYS A 60 -2.06 8.09 -2.47
C LYS A 60 -2.25 8.21 -0.98
N ASP A 61 -3.45 8.60 -0.54
CA ASP A 61 -3.73 8.77 0.88
C ASP A 61 -3.72 7.44 1.63
N ARG A 62 -4.17 6.38 0.95
CA ARG A 62 -4.25 5.01 1.48
C ARG A 62 -2.87 4.38 1.56
N VAL A 63 -2.08 4.53 0.49
CA VAL A 63 -0.68 4.11 0.45
C VAL A 63 0.12 4.86 1.50
N THR A 64 0.00 6.20 1.58
CA THR A 64 0.74 7.01 2.56
C THR A 64 0.37 6.65 4.00
N MET A 65 -0.89 6.27 4.25
CA MET A 65 -1.32 5.78 5.57
C MET A 65 -0.58 4.52 6.04
N GLN A 66 -0.04 3.69 5.14
CA GLN A 66 0.77 2.53 5.51
C GLN A 66 2.16 2.91 6.01
N PHE A 67 2.67 4.07 5.57
CA PHE A 67 3.98 4.57 5.98
C PHE A 67 3.94 5.27 7.34
N ILE A 68 2.76 5.70 7.80
CA ILE A 68 2.62 6.48 9.04
C ILE A 68 2.74 5.55 10.25
N ASP A 69 3.65 5.90 11.15
CA ASP A 69 3.76 5.26 12.45
C ASP A 69 2.59 5.70 13.35
N MET A 70 2.14 4.81 14.26
CA MET A 70 0.92 4.97 15.09
C MET A 70 0.82 6.27 15.90
N ASN A 71 1.87 7.09 15.96
CA ASN A 71 1.88 8.38 16.62
C ASN A 71 2.37 9.50 15.66
N ARG A 72 1.42 10.35 15.21
CA ARG A 72 1.61 11.74 14.74
C ARG A 72 1.87 12.01 13.25
N ASP A 73 1.29 11.28 12.28
CA ASP A 73 1.47 11.57 10.84
C ASP A 73 2.94 11.66 10.41
N ARG A 74 3.81 10.97 11.14
CA ARG A 74 5.25 10.94 10.96
C ARG A 74 5.66 9.56 10.50
N ILE A 75 6.68 9.55 9.65
CA ILE A 75 7.19 8.37 8.99
C ILE A 75 8.65 8.23 9.40
N SER A 76 8.95 7.21 10.21
CA SER A 76 10.33 6.88 10.58
C SER A 76 11.10 6.30 9.39
N LEU A 77 12.43 6.34 9.49
CA LEU A 77 13.31 5.68 8.50
C LEU A 77 13.00 4.18 8.37
N LYS A 78 12.71 3.53 9.50
CA LYS A 78 12.34 2.11 9.54
C LYS A 78 11.08 1.85 8.71
N SER A 79 9.98 2.53 9.03
CA SER A 79 8.72 2.39 8.29
C SER A 79 8.87 2.73 6.81
N PHE A 80 9.63 3.78 6.49
CA PHE A 80 9.91 4.15 5.10
C PHE A 80 10.60 3.04 4.31
N ILE A 81 11.61 2.39 4.90
CA ILE A 81 12.34 1.30 4.25
C ILE A 81 11.47 0.06 4.14
N GLU A 82 10.79 -0.33 5.22
CA GLU A 82 9.94 -1.53 5.25
C GLU A 82 8.82 -1.45 4.21
N ASN A 83 8.16 -0.30 4.08
CA ASN A 83 7.09 -0.10 3.10
C ASN A 83 7.60 0.02 1.66
N ILE A 84 8.78 0.60 1.41
CA ILE A 84 9.37 0.63 0.06
C ILE A 84 9.89 -0.74 -0.36
N GLU A 85 10.44 -1.51 0.58
CA GLU A 85 10.94 -2.86 0.32
C GLU A 85 9.86 -3.78 -0.24
N VAL A 86 8.58 -3.59 0.13
CA VAL A 86 7.46 -4.35 -0.44
C VAL A 86 7.41 -4.27 -1.97
N PHE A 87 7.73 -3.11 -2.53
CA PHE A 87 7.76 -2.89 -3.98
C PHE A 87 9.03 -3.42 -4.65
N SER A 88 10.00 -3.92 -3.89
CA SER A 88 11.19 -4.55 -4.45
C SER A 88 10.89 -5.95 -4.99
N GLY A 89 11.68 -6.37 -5.99
CA GLY A 89 11.55 -7.70 -6.58
C GLY A 89 11.89 -8.85 -5.64
N THR A 90 12.54 -8.58 -4.50
CA THR A 90 13.06 -9.60 -3.57
C THR A 90 12.09 -9.93 -2.42
N THR A 91 10.95 -9.25 -2.32
CA THR A 91 10.01 -9.42 -1.21
C THR A 91 9.05 -10.59 -1.42
N SER A 92 8.80 -11.34 -0.33
CA SER A 92 7.87 -12.48 -0.32
C SER A 92 6.44 -12.07 -0.66
N LEU A 93 5.70 -13.02 -1.25
CA LEU A 93 4.28 -12.84 -1.56
C LEU A 93 3.48 -12.44 -0.32
N GLU A 94 3.73 -13.07 0.83
CA GLU A 94 3.04 -12.77 2.10
C GLU A 94 3.17 -11.30 2.52
N LYS A 95 4.36 -10.71 2.40
CA LYS A 95 4.59 -9.30 2.74
C LYS A 95 3.89 -8.36 1.74
N LYS A 96 3.87 -8.71 0.46
CA LYS A 96 3.13 -7.97 -0.58
C LYS A 96 1.62 -8.07 -0.35
N ALA A 97 1.12 -9.27 -0.06
CA ALA A 97 -0.27 -9.54 0.26
C ALA A 97 -0.71 -8.72 1.46
N THR A 98 0.07 -8.73 2.55
CA THR A 98 -0.22 -7.95 3.77
C THR A 98 -0.28 -6.45 3.47
N PHE A 99 0.68 -5.93 2.72
CA PHE A 99 0.69 -4.51 2.37
C PHE A 99 -0.52 -4.13 1.51
N ILE A 100 -0.82 -4.91 0.47
CA ILE A 100 -1.95 -4.65 -0.43
C ILE A 100 -3.26 -4.77 0.37
N PHE A 101 -3.40 -5.81 1.18
CA PHE A 101 -4.56 -6.02 2.05
C PHE A 101 -4.82 -4.78 2.92
N ASN A 102 -3.80 -4.27 3.61
CA ASN A 102 -3.92 -3.10 4.47
C ASN A 102 -4.27 -1.81 3.69
N VAL A 103 -3.97 -1.73 2.40
CA VAL A 103 -4.40 -0.60 1.54
C VAL A 103 -5.89 -0.69 1.25
N TYR A 104 -6.43 -1.90 1.04
CA TYR A 104 -7.85 -2.14 0.80
C TYR A 104 -8.71 -2.00 2.06
N ASP A 105 -8.25 -2.50 3.20
CA ASP A 105 -8.92 -2.39 4.51
C ASP A 105 -9.00 -0.91 4.98
N VAL A 106 -10.21 -0.30 4.93
CA VAL A 106 -10.41 1.13 5.20
C VAL A 106 -10.44 1.45 6.66
N ASP A 107 -11.15 0.64 7.43
CA ASP A 107 -11.37 0.85 8.86
C ASP A 107 -10.32 0.14 9.75
N ARG A 108 -9.40 -0.63 9.14
CA ARG A 108 -8.32 -1.37 9.81
C ARG A 108 -8.83 -2.47 10.74
N ASN A 109 -9.97 -3.07 10.42
CA ASN A 109 -10.56 -4.15 11.20
C ASN A 109 -9.98 -5.54 10.84
N ALA A 110 -8.95 -5.59 9.99
CA ALA A 110 -8.31 -6.79 9.45
C ALA A 110 -9.21 -7.64 8.54
N ILE A 111 -10.24 -7.03 7.97
CA ILE A 111 -11.23 -7.62 7.08
C ILE A 111 -11.51 -6.63 5.95
N ILE A 112 -11.65 -7.12 4.72
CA ILE A 112 -12.12 -6.31 3.59
C ILE A 112 -13.56 -6.70 3.29
N ASP A 113 -14.46 -5.73 3.34
CA ASP A 113 -15.89 -5.91 3.07
C ASP A 113 -16.40 -5.09 1.86
N GLU A 114 -17.71 -5.13 1.62
CA GLU A 114 -18.36 -4.37 0.53
C GLU A 114 -18.18 -2.85 0.69
N ALA A 115 -18.17 -2.34 1.93
CA ALA A 115 -18.01 -0.93 2.21
C ALA A 115 -16.58 -0.46 1.89
N ASP A 116 -15.57 -1.24 2.30
CA ASP A 116 -14.17 -0.99 1.95
C ASP A 116 -13.96 -0.97 0.44
N MET A 117 -14.44 -2.00 -0.26
CA MET A 117 -14.32 -2.08 -1.72
C MET A 117 -15.05 -0.93 -2.43
N THR A 118 -16.24 -0.57 -1.96
CA THR A 118 -16.98 0.59 -2.49
C THR A 118 -16.19 1.88 -2.30
N HIS A 119 -15.56 2.06 -1.14
CA HIS A 119 -14.75 3.24 -0.83
C HIS A 119 -13.48 3.31 -1.71
N ILE A 120 -12.81 2.18 -1.93
CA ILE A 120 -11.66 2.09 -2.84
C ILE A 120 -12.07 2.40 -4.28
N LEU A 121 -13.15 1.79 -4.78
CA LEU A 121 -13.68 2.06 -6.13
C LEU A 121 -14.09 3.52 -6.30
N THR A 122 -14.72 4.11 -5.29
CA THR A 122 -15.06 5.53 -5.25
C THR A 122 -13.82 6.42 -5.34
N SER A 123 -12.75 6.06 -4.64
CA SER A 123 -11.49 6.81 -4.65
C SER A 123 -10.79 6.76 -6.02
N VAL A 124 -10.90 5.63 -6.73
CA VAL A 124 -10.26 5.41 -8.05
C VAL A 124 -11.06 6.01 -9.19
N LEU A 125 -12.38 5.79 -9.20
CA LEU A 125 -13.25 6.20 -10.30
C LEU A 125 -13.82 7.60 -10.12
N GLY A 126 -13.83 8.11 -8.89
CA GLY A 126 -14.60 9.28 -8.50
C GLY A 126 -16.11 8.98 -8.51
N VAL A 127 -16.84 9.52 -7.55
CA VAL A 127 -18.30 9.55 -7.63
C VAL A 127 -18.70 10.84 -8.35
N ALA A 128 -19.53 10.73 -9.38
CA ALA A 128 -20.13 11.90 -10.02
C ALA A 128 -21.33 12.39 -9.21
N ASP A 129 -21.09 12.83 -7.98
CA ASP A 129 -22.09 13.57 -7.23
C ASP A 129 -22.01 15.04 -7.65
N ASN A 130 -22.76 15.35 -8.71
CA ASN A 130 -23.23 16.68 -9.13
C ASN A 130 -22.29 17.56 -9.98
N SER A 131 -22.45 17.46 -11.30
CA SER A 131 -22.76 18.58 -12.24
C SER A 131 -22.62 18.15 -13.71
N ASP A 132 -21.79 17.15 -14.00
CA ASP A 132 -21.51 16.70 -15.37
C ASP A 132 -22.13 15.34 -15.76
N GLY A 133 -22.76 14.61 -14.82
CA GLY A 133 -23.50 13.37 -15.08
C GLY A 133 -22.70 12.20 -15.68
N LYS A 134 -21.36 12.26 -15.68
CA LYS A 134 -20.49 11.33 -16.44
C LYS A 134 -19.83 10.21 -15.63
N GLY A 135 -20.02 10.16 -14.30
CA GLY A 135 -19.45 9.10 -13.45
C GLY A 135 -20.47 8.07 -12.98
N PRO A 136 -20.01 6.90 -12.52
CA PRO A 136 -20.89 5.84 -12.03
C PRO A 136 -21.64 6.27 -10.77
N SER A 137 -22.91 5.91 -10.66
CA SER A 137 -23.70 6.16 -9.45
C SER A 137 -23.17 5.33 -8.26
N LEU A 138 -23.39 5.81 -7.04
CA LEU A 138 -23.02 5.06 -5.83
C LEU A 138 -23.67 3.67 -5.78
N ALA A 139 -24.91 3.54 -6.28
CA ALA A 139 -25.59 2.24 -6.37
C ALA A 139 -24.88 1.29 -7.34
N SER A 140 -24.43 1.81 -8.49
CA SER A 140 -23.63 1.05 -9.45
C SER A 140 -22.29 0.62 -8.83
N LEU A 141 -21.60 1.51 -8.12
CA LEU A 141 -20.33 1.19 -7.46
C LEU A 141 -20.49 0.09 -6.40
N LYS A 142 -21.54 0.14 -5.58
CA LYS A 142 -21.85 -0.93 -4.61
C LYS A 142 -22.10 -2.26 -5.30
N SER A 143 -22.84 -2.26 -6.41
CA SER A 143 -23.07 -3.50 -7.18
C SER A 143 -21.77 -4.07 -7.76
N ILE A 144 -20.87 -3.21 -8.24
CA ILE A 144 -19.55 -3.64 -8.74
C ILE A 144 -18.71 -4.18 -7.58
N ALA A 145 -18.69 -3.50 -6.43
CA ALA A 145 -17.96 -3.94 -5.24
C ALA A 145 -18.40 -5.34 -4.81
N ARG A 146 -19.72 -5.54 -4.67
CA ARG A 146 -20.30 -6.84 -4.32
C ARG A 146 -19.94 -7.93 -5.32
N ASN A 147 -20.16 -7.68 -6.61
CA ASN A 147 -19.82 -8.63 -7.67
C ASN A 147 -18.32 -8.96 -7.70
N THR A 148 -17.47 -7.98 -7.37
CA THR A 148 -16.02 -8.19 -7.28
C THR A 148 -15.71 -9.14 -6.12
N ILE A 149 -16.28 -8.91 -4.93
CA ILE A 149 -16.09 -9.80 -3.77
C ILE A 149 -16.61 -11.21 -4.06
N ASP A 150 -17.81 -11.33 -4.63
CA ASP A 150 -18.37 -12.63 -5.00
C ASP A 150 -17.46 -13.35 -6.03
N GLY A 151 -16.92 -12.62 -7.01
CA GLY A 151 -15.94 -13.13 -7.96
C GLY A 151 -14.62 -13.56 -7.30
N MET A 152 -14.15 -12.82 -6.29
CA MET A 152 -12.97 -13.19 -5.48
C MET A 152 -13.20 -14.52 -4.75
N PHE A 153 -14.37 -14.72 -4.14
CA PHE A 153 -14.74 -15.98 -3.50
C PHE A 153 -14.87 -17.15 -4.49
N ALA A 154 -15.37 -16.88 -5.70
CA ALA A 154 -15.44 -17.88 -6.77
C ALA A 154 -14.05 -18.36 -7.21
N ILE A 155 -13.03 -17.48 -7.27
CA ILE A 155 -11.64 -17.85 -7.63
C ILE A 155 -11.06 -18.89 -6.66
N ILE A 156 -11.40 -18.77 -5.37
CA ILE A 156 -10.93 -19.66 -4.30
C ILE A 156 -11.93 -20.79 -4.01
N GLU A 157 -12.94 -20.99 -4.86
CA GLU A 157 -13.94 -22.06 -4.77
C GLU A 157 -14.67 -22.09 -3.40
N LYS A 158 -14.96 -20.91 -2.84
CA LYS A 158 -15.66 -20.75 -1.56
C LYS A 158 -17.01 -20.07 -1.75
N ASP A 159 -17.96 -20.41 -0.88
CA ASP A 159 -19.26 -19.76 -0.86
C ASP A 159 -19.15 -18.38 -0.17
N PRO A 160 -19.40 -17.26 -0.86
CA PRO A 160 -19.36 -15.94 -0.24
C PRO A 160 -20.33 -15.78 0.93
N GLU A 161 -21.44 -16.53 0.98
CA GLU A 161 -22.42 -16.43 2.06
C GLU A 161 -21.92 -17.04 3.36
N GLU A 162 -21.15 -18.14 3.29
CA GLU A 162 -20.51 -18.77 4.45
C GLU A 162 -19.53 -17.81 5.16
N PHE A 163 -18.85 -16.98 4.37
CA PHE A 163 -17.86 -16.00 4.86
C PHE A 163 -18.46 -14.61 5.09
N GLU A 164 -19.79 -14.47 5.04
CA GLU A 164 -20.49 -13.17 5.14
C GLU A 164 -19.96 -12.10 4.17
N ARG A 165 -19.35 -12.51 3.05
CA ARG A 165 -18.62 -11.64 2.09
C ARG A 165 -17.48 -10.84 2.72
N ARG A 166 -16.86 -11.37 3.77
CA ARG A 166 -15.74 -10.78 4.51
C ARG A 166 -14.43 -11.46 4.14
N ILE A 167 -13.50 -10.72 3.55
CA ILE A 167 -12.20 -11.24 3.13
C ILE A 167 -11.17 -10.93 4.21
N ASP A 168 -10.69 -11.95 4.92
CA ASP A 168 -9.54 -11.82 5.83
C ASP A 168 -8.20 -11.95 5.09
N LEU A 169 -7.09 -11.63 5.77
CA LEU A 169 -5.75 -11.70 5.19
C LEU A 169 -5.41 -13.10 4.64
N ARG A 170 -5.89 -14.15 5.29
CA ARG A 170 -5.64 -15.54 4.87
C ARG A 170 -6.33 -15.84 3.54
N THR A 171 -7.60 -15.48 3.43
CA THR A 171 -8.43 -15.61 2.24
C THR A 171 -7.86 -14.78 1.10
N PHE A 172 -7.43 -13.54 1.40
CA PHE A 172 -6.76 -12.67 0.43
C PHE A 172 -5.44 -13.25 -0.09
N THR A 173 -4.64 -13.86 0.78
CA THR A 173 -3.37 -14.50 0.39
C THR A 173 -3.62 -15.72 -0.50
N LEU A 174 -4.63 -16.54 -0.18
CA LEU A 174 -5.05 -17.67 -1.03
C LEU A 174 -5.51 -17.20 -2.40
N LEU A 175 -6.25 -16.09 -2.45
CA LEU A 175 -6.67 -15.48 -3.70
C LEU A 175 -5.48 -15.03 -4.55
N LEU A 176 -4.50 -14.38 -3.93
CA LEU A 176 -3.28 -13.96 -4.64
C LEU A 176 -2.46 -15.14 -5.14
N ASP A 177 -2.30 -16.20 -4.33
CA ASP A 177 -1.59 -17.42 -4.75
C ASP A 177 -2.30 -18.10 -5.94
N ARG A 178 -3.64 -18.16 -5.90
CA ARG A 178 -4.47 -18.71 -6.98
C ARG A 178 -4.40 -17.87 -8.25
N MET A 179 -4.34 -16.54 -8.10
CA MET A 179 -4.19 -15.60 -9.21
C MET A 179 -2.77 -15.58 -9.80
N GLU A 180 -1.72 -15.66 -8.97
CA GLU A 180 -0.34 -15.76 -9.44
C GLU A 180 -0.10 -17.07 -10.19
N GLY A 181 -0.71 -18.17 -9.73
CA GLY A 181 -0.80 -19.43 -10.47
C GLY A 181 -1.52 -19.33 -11.82
N ALA A 182 -2.37 -18.31 -12.00
CA ALA A 182 -3.14 -18.04 -13.22
C ALA A 182 -2.52 -16.97 -14.15
N SER A 183 -1.24 -16.60 -13.95
CA SER A 183 -0.45 -15.65 -14.74
C SER A 183 -0.66 -14.17 -14.40
N LEU A 184 0.17 -13.68 -13.47
CA LEU A 184 0.71 -12.32 -13.55
C LEU A 184 2.22 -12.37 -13.29
N LYS A 185 3.00 -12.44 -14.39
CA LYS A 185 4.34 -11.86 -14.42
C LYS A 185 4.20 -10.35 -14.16
N LEU A 186 4.01 -9.96 -12.90
CA LEU A 186 4.38 -8.62 -12.42
C LEU A 186 5.89 -8.58 -12.22
N THR A 187 6.64 -8.99 -13.27
CA THR A 187 7.98 -8.45 -13.47
C THR A 187 7.76 -7.01 -13.90
N LEU A 188 7.68 -6.11 -12.92
CA LEU A 188 8.13 -4.74 -13.11
C LEU A 188 9.62 -4.84 -13.45
N SER A 189 9.90 -5.01 -14.75
CA SER A 189 11.22 -4.76 -15.32
C SER A 189 11.46 -3.27 -15.16
N MET A 190 12.21 -2.89 -14.14
CA MET A 190 13.14 -1.76 -14.25
C MET A 190 14.51 -2.32 -14.60
#